data_AF-A0A831ZCM2-F1
#
_entry.id   AF-A0A831ZCM2-F1
#
_cell.length_a   1.000
_cell.length_b   1.000
_cell.length_c   1.000
_cell.angle_alpha   90.00
_cell.angle_beta   90.00
_cell.angle_gamma   90.00
#
_symmetry.space_group_name_H-M   'P 1'
#
loop_
_entity.id
_entity.type
_entity.pdbx_description
1 polymer ?
#
loop_
_entity_poly.entity_id
_entity_poly.type
_entity_poly.pdbx_seq_one_letter_code
_entity_poly.pdbx_strand_id
1 'polypeptide(L)'
;MTPDQQYDKAVNEFISLANQLKDKEYPMEVVSAALMSASGVYATYVASGGLNNGFLLEPGVAKVAEAYRNQLQEIQDVKKKAAEDAGLRPKDSDTQQSA
;
A
#
# COMPACT_ATOMS: atom_id res chain seq x y z
N MET A 1 -22.25 -0.13 8.25
CA MET A 1 -20.79 -0.05 8.06
C MET A 1 -20.47 1.32 7.51
N THR A 2 -19.72 2.14 8.24
CA THR A 2 -19.27 3.47 7.79
C THR A 2 -18.27 3.33 6.63
N PRO A 3 -18.03 4.37 5.80
CA PRO A 3 -17.03 4.32 4.73
C PRO A 3 -15.66 3.78 5.18
N ASP A 4 -15.15 4.29 6.31
CA ASP A 4 -13.87 3.86 6.89
C ASP A 4 -13.87 2.38 7.25
N GLN A 5 -14.98 1.88 7.82
CA GLN A 5 -15.12 0.45 8.10
C GLN A 5 -15.15 -0.42 6.82
N GLN A 6 -15.69 0.11 5.71
CA GLN A 6 -15.66 -0.62 4.44
C GLN A 6 -14.25 -0.66 3.87
N TYR A 7 -13.54 0.47 3.94
CA TYR A 7 -12.14 0.59 3.55
C TYR A 7 -11.26 -0.39 4.34
N ASP A 8 -11.33 -0.37 5.67
CA ASP A 8 -10.53 -1.24 6.54
C ASP A 8 -10.82 -2.72 6.26
N LYS A 9 -12.08 -3.07 6.06
CA LYS A 9 -12.47 -4.43 5.71
C LYS A 9 -11.84 -4.87 4.38
N ALA A 10 -11.93 -4.04 3.34
CA ALA A 10 -11.36 -4.36 2.03
C ALA A 10 -9.82 -4.48 2.10
N VAL A 11 -9.14 -3.58 2.81
CA VAL A 11 -7.69 -3.66 3.04
C VAL A 11 -7.33 -4.98 3.73
N ASN A 12 -8.05 -5.37 4.78
CA ASN A 12 -7.80 -6.60 5.50
C ASN A 12 -8.03 -7.86 4.63
N GLU A 13 -9.00 -7.83 3.72
CA GLU A 13 -9.22 -8.92 2.76
C GLU A 13 -8.02 -9.09 1.80
N PHE A 14 -7.44 -7.99 1.30
CA PHE A 14 -6.21 -8.06 0.48
C PHE A 14 -5.01 -8.59 1.27
N ILE A 15 -4.83 -8.14 2.51
CA ILE A 15 -3.74 -8.61 3.38
C ILE A 15 -3.90 -10.10 3.73
N SER A 16 -5.14 -10.53 4.00
CA SER A 16 -5.44 -11.94 4.25
C SER A 16 -5.05 -12.81 3.06
N LEU A 17 -5.39 -12.39 1.84
CA LEU A 17 -4.98 -13.09 0.62
C LEU A 17 -3.45 -13.11 0.47
N ALA A 18 -2.76 -11.99 0.70
CA ALA A 18 -1.30 -11.94 0.64
C ALA A 18 -0.64 -12.90 1.64
N ASN A 19 -1.16 -12.99 2.87
CA ASN A 19 -0.70 -13.94 3.88
C ASN A 19 -0.93 -15.39 3.45
N GLN A 20 -2.10 -15.69 2.87
CA GLN A 20 -2.37 -17.04 2.33
C GLN A 20 -1.43 -17.42 1.19
N LEU A 21 -0.98 -16.47 0.36
CA LEU A 21 0.02 -16.75 -0.68
C LEU A 21 1.39 -17.05 -0.08
N LYS A 22 1.81 -16.32 0.95
CA LYS A 22 3.03 -16.64 1.69
C LYS A 22 2.99 -18.07 2.28
N ASP A 23 1.84 -18.49 2.80
CA ASP A 23 1.66 -19.84 3.37
C ASP A 23 1.68 -20.96 2.31
N LYS A 24 1.49 -20.61 1.03
CA LYS A 24 1.61 -21.53 -0.13
C LYS A 24 3.04 -21.63 -0.67
N GLU A 25 4.04 -21.34 0.17
CA GLU A 25 5.48 -21.40 -0.16
C GLU A 25 5.95 -20.41 -1.23
N TYR A 26 5.15 -19.39 -1.57
CA TYR A 26 5.66 -18.29 -2.39
C TYR A 26 6.62 -17.42 -1.55
N PRO A 27 7.84 -17.11 -2.05
CA PRO A 27 8.76 -16.21 -1.36
C PRO A 27 8.10 -14.85 -1.09
N MET A 28 8.46 -14.21 0.04
CA MET A 28 7.85 -12.94 0.44
C MET A 28 8.05 -11.85 -0.61
N GLU A 29 9.20 -11.83 -1.27
CA GLU A 29 9.55 -10.91 -2.35
C GLU A 29 8.63 -11.11 -3.57
N VAL A 30 8.28 -12.37 -3.86
CA VAL A 30 7.35 -12.72 -4.95
C VAL A 30 5.94 -12.26 -4.60
N VAL A 31 5.47 -12.52 -3.38
CA VAL A 31 4.14 -12.06 -2.91
C VAL A 31 4.05 -10.52 -2.96
N SER A 32 5.10 -9.83 -2.53
CA SER A 32 5.18 -8.36 -2.57
C SER A 32 5.12 -7.82 -4.00
N ALA A 33 5.94 -8.35 -4.91
CA ALA A 33 5.95 -7.95 -6.32
C ALA A 33 4.62 -8.26 -7.02
N ALA A 34 4.00 -9.40 -6.72
CA ALA A 34 2.71 -9.79 -7.24
C ALA A 34 1.59 -8.85 -6.75
N LEU A 35 1.58 -8.50 -5.47
CA LEU A 35 0.59 -7.57 -4.90
C LEU A 35 0.70 -6.18 -5.56
N MET A 36 1.91 -5.65 -5.70
CA MET A 36 2.17 -4.37 -6.39
C MET A 36 1.69 -4.42 -7.85
N SER A 37 1.94 -5.53 -8.54
CA SER A 37 1.54 -5.70 -9.94
C SER A 37 0.01 -5.79 -10.08
N ALA A 38 -0.64 -6.61 -9.25
CA ALA A 38 -2.09 -6.75 -9.21
C ALA A 38 -2.78 -5.41 -8.90
N SER A 39 -2.23 -4.66 -7.96
CA SER A 39 -2.75 -3.35 -7.58
C SER A 39 -2.60 -2.33 -8.71
N GLY A 40 -1.48 -2.34 -9.45
CA GLY A 40 -1.28 -1.51 -10.63
C GLY A 40 -2.23 -1.82 -11.78
N VAL A 41 -2.53 -3.10 -12.03
CA VAL A 41 -3.53 -3.53 -13.02
C VAL A 41 -4.91 -3.02 -12.63
N TYR A 42 -5.31 -3.17 -11.36
CA TYR A 42 -6.61 -2.69 -10.89
C TYR A 42 -6.71 -1.17 -10.93
N ALA A 43 -5.67 -0.45 -10.49
CA ALA A 43 -5.61 1.00 -10.56
C ALA A 43 -5.71 1.52 -12.01
N THR A 44 -5.10 0.82 -12.95
CA THR A 44 -5.20 1.12 -14.39
C THR A 44 -6.62 0.94 -14.90
N TYR A 45 -7.29 -0.16 -14.54
CA TYR A 45 -8.69 -0.41 -14.87
C TYR A 45 -9.62 0.69 -14.33
N VAL A 46 -9.43 1.10 -13.07
CA VAL A 46 -10.23 2.17 -12.46
C VAL A 46 -9.96 3.51 -13.13
N ALA A 47 -8.69 3.87 -13.35
CA ALA A 47 -8.31 5.14 -13.95
C ALA A 47 -8.71 5.26 -15.43
N SER A 48 -8.83 4.15 -16.14
CA SER A 48 -9.32 4.12 -17.53
C SER A 48 -10.86 4.13 -17.65
N GLY A 49 -11.58 4.15 -16.53
CA GLY A 49 -13.05 4.16 -16.51
C GLY A 49 -13.68 2.79 -16.79
N GLY A 50 -12.96 1.70 -16.50
CA GLY A 50 -13.48 0.34 -16.63
C GLY A 50 -13.44 -0.24 -18.04
N LEU A 51 -12.73 0.41 -18.97
CA LEU A 51 -12.54 -0.12 -20.33
C LEU A 51 -11.49 -1.24 -20.31
N ASN A 52 -11.89 -2.44 -20.73
CA ASN A 52 -11.08 -3.67 -20.75
C ASN A 52 -9.74 -3.58 -21.54
N ASN A 53 -9.51 -2.49 -22.28
CA ASN A 53 -8.32 -2.30 -23.13
C ASN A 53 -7.46 -1.09 -22.72
N GLY A 54 -7.73 -0.47 -21.56
CA GLY A 54 -7.08 0.79 -21.20
C GLY A 54 -5.65 0.61 -20.68
N PHE A 55 -4.68 1.18 -21.40
CA PHE A 55 -3.39 1.57 -20.83
C PHE A 55 -3.47 3.02 -20.36
N LEU A 56 -2.59 3.42 -19.43
CA LEU A 56 -2.46 4.81 -19.04
C LEU A 56 -1.41 5.50 -19.93
N LEU A 57 -1.72 6.71 -20.39
CA LEU A 57 -0.70 7.63 -20.87
C LEU A 57 0.16 8.10 -19.68
N GLU A 58 1.33 8.67 -19.94
CA GLU A 58 2.26 9.15 -18.90
C GLU A 58 1.58 10.00 -17.80
N PRO A 59 0.66 10.95 -18.11
CA PRO A 59 -0.03 11.70 -17.07
C PRO A 59 -0.90 10.83 -16.15
N GLY A 60 -1.49 9.77 -16.70
CA GLY A 60 -2.27 8.79 -15.93
C GLY A 60 -1.39 7.95 -15.01
N VAL A 61 -0.22 7.52 -15.50
CA VAL A 61 0.78 6.82 -14.68
C VAL A 61 1.24 7.71 -13.53
N ALA A 62 1.57 8.97 -13.81
CA ALA A 62 1.98 9.94 -12.79
C ALA A 62 0.91 10.13 -11.71
N LYS A 63 -0.36 10.26 -12.10
CA LYS A 63 -1.49 10.40 -11.18
C LYS A 63 -1.67 9.19 -10.27
N VAL A 64 -1.58 7.97 -10.82
CA VAL A 64 -1.66 6.73 -10.01
C VAL A 64 -0.48 6.65 -9.04
N ALA A 65 0.74 6.93 -9.51
CA ALA A 65 1.93 6.92 -8.66
C ALA A 65 1.84 7.94 -7.51
N GLU A 66 1.29 9.13 -7.77
CA GLU A 66 1.05 10.14 -6.73
C GLU A 66 0.02 9.67 -5.70
N ALA A 67 -1.09 9.06 -6.14
CA ALA A 67 -2.07 8.49 -5.23
C ALA A 67 -1.46 7.41 -4.31
N TYR A 68 -0.61 6.53 -4.85
CA TYR A 68 0.14 5.55 -4.06
C TYR A 68 1.06 6.21 -3.04
N ARG A 69 1.79 7.25 -3.44
CA ARG A 69 2.67 8.00 -2.54
C ARG A 69 1.88 8.58 -1.36
N ASN A 70 0.75 9.22 -1.65
CA ASN A 70 -0.08 9.85 -0.62
C ASN A 70 -0.64 8.80 0.36
N GLN A 71 -1.16 7.68 -0.15
CA GLN A 71 -1.66 6.59 0.71
C GLN A 71 -0.55 5.99 1.57
N LEU A 72 0.65 5.81 1.01
CA LEU A 72 1.80 5.31 1.77
C LEU A 72 2.18 6.28 2.90
N GLN A 73 2.19 7.59 2.63
CA GLN A 73 2.49 8.60 3.64
C GLN A 73 1.48 8.54 4.79
N GLU A 74 0.19 8.48 4.50
CA GLU A 74 -0.86 8.33 5.52
C GLU A 74 -0.64 7.08 6.38
N ILE A 75 -0.30 5.94 5.77
CA ILE A 75 0.01 4.70 6.49
C ILE A 75 1.21 4.89 7.43
N GLN A 76 2.27 5.56 6.95
CA GLN A 76 3.46 5.82 7.78
C GLN A 76 3.14 6.78 8.93
N ASP A 77 2.34 7.81 8.70
CA ASP A 77 1.95 8.78 9.73
C ASP A 77 1.14 8.11 10.84
N VAL A 78 0.17 7.24 10.48
CA VAL A 78 -0.60 6.44 11.44
C VAL A 78 0.31 5.50 12.22
N LYS A 79 1.23 4.79 11.55
CA LYS A 79 2.18 3.89 12.22
C LYS A 79 3.11 4.64 13.17
N LYS A 80 3.59 5.82 12.76
CA LYS A 80 4.46 6.67 13.57
C LYS A 80 3.74 7.12 14.84
N LYS A 81 2.50 7.62 14.72
CA LYS A 81 1.69 8.02 15.87
C LYS A 81 1.45 6.84 16.84
N ALA A 82 1.08 5.67 16.30
CA ALA A 82 0.88 4.48 17.12
C ALA A 82 2.17 4.01 17.84
N ALA A 83 3.33 4.16 17.18
CA ALA A 83 4.63 3.86 17.80
C ALA A 83 4.96 4.86 18.91
N GLU A 84 4.75 6.16 18.69
CA GLU A 84 4.96 7.23 19.69
C GLU A 84 4.08 6.99 20.93
N ASP A 85 2.80 6.68 20.75
CA ASP A 85 1.86 6.37 21.85
C ASP A 85 2.28 5.10 22.62
N ALA A 86 2.95 4.16 21.95
CA ALA A 86 3.50 2.94 22.55
C ALA A 86 4.92 3.13 23.14
N GLY A 87 5.50 4.34 23.08
CA GLY A 87 6.86 4.63 23.53
C GLY A 87 7.97 4.04 22.64
N LEU A 88 7.64 3.56 21.45
CA LEU A 88 8.58 3.04 20.44
C LEU A 88 9.02 4.20 19.53
N ARG A 89 10.33 4.49 19.50
CA ARG A 89 10.88 5.51 18.59
C ARG A 89 11.27 4.89 17.23
N PRO A 90 11.21 5.64 16.12
CA PRO A 90 11.60 5.14 14.80
C PRO A 90 13.07 4.68 14.75
N LYS A 91 13.38 3.66 13.92
CA LYS A 91 14.73 3.10 13.76
C LYS A 91 15.81 4.13 13.37
N ASP A 92 15.43 5.28 12.82
CA ASP A 92 16.37 6.33 12.40
C ASP A 92 16.68 7.35 13.51
N SER A 93 16.08 7.21 14.70
CA SER A 93 16.34 8.12 15.82
C SER A 93 17.69 7.91 16.51
N ASP A 94 18.48 6.91 16.09
CA ASP A 94 19.82 6.61 16.60
C ASP A 94 20.95 7.34 15.83
N THR A 95 20.68 8.00 14.68
CA THR A 95 21.75 8.54 13.81
C THR A 95 21.94 10.07 13.88
N GLN A 96 21.25 10.78 14.77
CA GLN A 96 21.46 12.22 14.95
C GLN A 96 21.53 12.62 16.42
N GLN A 97 22.56 12.13 17.11
CA GLN A 97 23.08 12.77 18.31
C GLN A 97 24.59 12.52 18.44
N SER A 98 25.36 13.08 17.51
CA SER A 98 26.82 13.18 17.59
C SER A 98 27.31 14.25 16.61
N ALA A 99 27.11 15.52 16.94
CA ALA A 99 27.94 16.65 16.52
C ALA A 99 27.57 17.88 17.35
#